data_AF-A0A0A2TGG7-F1
#
_entry.id   AF-A0A0A2TGG7-F1
#
_cell.length_a   1.000
_cell.length_b   1.000
_cell.length_c   1.000
_cell.angle_alpha   90.00
_cell.angle_beta   90.00
_cell.angle_gamma   90.00
#
_symmetry.space_group_name_H-M   'P 1'
#
loop_
_entity.id
_entity.type
_entity.pdbx_description
1 polymer ?
#
loop_
_entity_poly.entity_id
_entity_poly.type
_entity_poly.pdbx_seq_one_letter_code
_entity_poly.pdbx_strand_id
1 'polypeptide(L)' 'MMIIGIVIFLIGLFLVLDRNNQVANRLCFCNREDKSLNILKERYARSEITADEFNTMKNTLVNDSPA' A
#
# COMPACT_ATOMS: atom_id res chain seq x y z
N MET A 1 -31.39 -9.07 -17.10
CA MET A 1 -30.78 -8.27 -18.19
C MET A 1 -30.25 -6.90 -17.70
N MET A 2 -30.98 -6.14 -16.87
CA MET A 2 -30.49 -4.83 -16.38
C MET A 2 -29.37 -4.92 -15.32
N ILE A 3 -29.43 -5.92 -14.44
CA ILE A 3 -28.45 -6.13 -13.35
C ILE A 3 -27.05 -6.44 -13.89
N ILE A 4 -26.97 -7.17 -15.01
CA ILE A 4 -25.70 -7.55 -15.64
C ILE A 4 -24.90 -6.31 -16.08
N GLY A 5 -25.57 -5.28 -16.63
CA GLY A 5 -24.91 -4.03 -16.99
C GLY A 5 -24.32 -3.29 -15.79
N ILE A 6 -25.05 -3.29 -14.66
CA ILE A 6 -24.60 -2.67 -13.41
C ILE A 6 -23.37 -3.38 -12.85
N VAL A 7 -23.37 -4.72 -12.87
CA VAL A 7 -22.23 -5.52 -12.38
C VAL A 7 -20.98 -5.25 -13.22
N ILE A 8 -21.11 -5.24 -14.56
CA ILE A 8 -19.97 -4.95 -15.45
C ILE A 8 -19.45 -3.52 -15.23
N PHE A 9 -20.34 -2.54 -15.04
CA PHE A 9 -19.97 -1.16 -14.77
C PHE A 9 -19.21 -1.01 -13.45
N LEU A 10 -19.68 -1.65 -12.38
CA LEU A 10 -19.02 -1.62 -11.08
C LEU A 10 -17.64 -2.28 -11.13
N ILE A 11 -17.49 -3.39 -11.85
CA ILE A 11 -16.19 -4.06 -12.04
C ILE A 11 -15.23 -3.15 -12.81
N GLY A 12 -15.68 -2.51 -13.88
CA GLY A 12 -14.87 -1.55 -14.64
C GLY A 12 -14.42 -0.37 -13.79
N LEU A 13 -15.34 0.21 -13.00
CA LEU A 13 -15.04 1.32 -12.09
C LEU A 13 -14.05 0.90 -11.00
N PHE A 14 -14.24 -0.29 -10.41
CA PHE A 14 -13.34 -0.85 -9.40
C PHE A 14 -11.92 -1.04 -9.96
N LEU A 15 -11.77 -1.56 -11.19
CA LEU A 15 -10.46 -1.75 -11.82
C LEU A 15 -9.75 -0.42 -12.13
N VAL A 16 -10.50 0.63 -12.50
CA VAL A 16 -9.93 1.98 -12.73
C VAL A 16 -9.49 2.62 -11.42
N LEU A 17 -10.30 2.51 -10.37
CA LEU A 17 -9.96 2.99 -9.03
C LEU A 17 -8.76 2.24 -8.44
N ASP A 18 -8.69 0.92 -8.61
CA ASP A 18 -7.56 0.10 -8.15
C ASP A 18 -6.26 0.47 -8.88
N ARG A 19 -6.32 0.70 -10.20
CA ARG A 19 -5.18 1.23 -10.97
C ARG A 19 -4.71 2.58 -10.43
N ASN A 20 -5.62 3.50 -10.16
CA ASN A 20 -5.26 4.82 -9.64
C ASN A 20 -4.64 4.73 -8.24
N ASN A 21 -5.17 3.85 -7.38
CA ASN A 21 -4.61 3.61 -6.06
C ASN A 21 -3.22 2.94 -6.15
N GLN A 22 -3.01 2.01 -7.09
CA GLN A 22 -1.68 1.45 -7.37
C GLN A 22 -0.70 2.48 -7.92
N VAL A 23 -1.14 3.36 -8.83
CA VAL A 23 -0.29 4.42 -9.39
C VAL A 23 0.04 5.47 -8.33
N ALA A 24 -0.92 5.85 -7.49
CA ALA A 24 -0.69 6.73 -6.33
C ALA A 24 0.27 6.09 -5.32
N ASN A 25 0.10 4.79 -5.03
CA ASN A 25 1.03 4.03 -4.19
C ASN A 25 2.40 3.83 -4.83
N ARG A 26 2.51 3.89 -6.18
CA ARG A 26 3.79 3.75 -6.91
C ARG A 26 4.50 5.08 -7.20
N LEU A 27 3.80 6.22 -7.22
CA LEU A 27 4.45 7.53 -7.41
C LEU A 27 5.11 8.04 -6.11
N CYS A 28 4.65 7.56 -4.96
CA CYS A 28 5.27 7.78 -3.65
C CYS A 28 6.38 6.75 -3.36
N PHE A 29 7.28 6.52 -4.32
CA PHE A 29 8.35 5.51 -4.23
C PHE A 29 9.74 6.07 -4.59
N CYS A 30 9.86 7.40 -4.67
CA CYS A 30 11.07 8.06 -5.10
C CYS A 30 12.12 8.26 -3.99
N ASN A 31 11.89 7.87 -2.74
CA ASN A 31 12.94 7.90 -1.71
C ASN A 31 13.34 6.48 -1.33
N ARG A 32 14.65 6.19 -1.33
CA ARG A 32 15.19 4.84 -1.05
C ARG A 32 14.87 4.36 0.38
N GLU A 33 14.59 5.32 1.27
CA GLU A 33 14.09 5.15 2.64
C GLU A 33 12.62 4.69 2.68
N ASP A 34 11.83 5.01 1.65
CA ASP A 34 10.44 4.56 1.52
C ASP A 34 10.37 3.06 1.20
N LYS A 35 11.41 2.47 0.62
CA LYS A 35 11.37 1.07 0.19
C LYS A 35 11.31 0.10 1.38
N SER A 36 12.14 0.33 2.40
CA SER A 36 12.14 -0.51 3.61
C SER A 36 10.85 -0.32 4.43
N LEU A 37 10.40 0.93 4.57
CA LEU A 37 9.13 1.27 5.22
C LEU A 37 7.92 0.71 4.47
N ASN A 38 7.94 0.70 3.13
CA ASN A 38 6.84 0.17 2.34
C ASN A 38 6.76 -1.36 2.44
N ILE A 39 7.90 -2.07 2.43
CA ILE A 39 7.93 -3.53 2.68
C ILE A 39 7.41 -3.84 4.10
N LEU A 40 7.71 -2.97 5.08
CA LEU A 40 7.21 -3.13 6.43
C LEU A 40 5.68 -2.91 6.51
N LYS A 41 5.17 -1.88 5.82
CA LYS A 41 3.74 -1.57 5.72
C LYS A 41 2.96 -2.68 4.99
N GLU A 42 3.54 -3.25 3.94
CA GLU A 42 2.96 -4.37 3.20
C GLU A 42 2.81 -5.62 4.10
N ARG A 43 3.85 -5.96 4.87
CA ARG A 43 3.81 -7.06 5.83
C ARG A 43 2.75 -6.86 6.92
N TYR A 44 2.60 -5.63 7.42
CA TYR A 44 1.55 -5.30 8.38
C TYR A 44 0.14 -5.43 7.77
N ALA A 45 -0.06 -4.93 6.54
CA ALA A 45 -1.34 -5.07 5.83
C ALA A 45 -1.70 -6.54 5.55
N ARG A 46 -0.70 -7.39 5.33
CA ARG A 46 -0.85 -8.84 5.18
C ARG A 46 -1.03 -9.58 6.52
N SER A 47 -1.02 -8.87 7.65
CA SER A 47 -1.06 -9.44 9.01
C SER A 47 0.07 -10.44 9.29
N GLU A 48 1.19 -10.32 8.57
CA GLU A 48 2.38 -11.15 8.78
C GLU A 48 3.19 -10.70 10.01
N ILE A 49 2.98 -9.47 10.46
CA ILE A 49 3.60 -8.88 11.65
C ILE A 49 2.54 -8.16 12.49
N THR A 50 2.78 -8.10 13.80
CA THR A 50 1.90 -7.42 14.75
C THR A 50 2.11 -5.90 14.72
N ALA A 51 1.17 -5.15 15.31
CA ALA A 51 1.28 -3.69 15.43
C ALA A 51 2.48 -3.24 16.26
N ASP A 52 2.87 -4.04 17.25
CA ASP A 52 4.03 -3.78 18.12
C ASP A 52 5.35 -3.92 17.35
N GLU A 53 5.50 -5.03 16.60
CA GLU A 53 6.65 -5.28 15.73
C GLU A 53 6.77 -4.23 14.63
N PHE A 54 5.64 -3.83 14.03
CA PHE A 54 5.59 -2.77 13.04
C PHE A 54 6.13 -1.44 13.60
N ASN A 55 5.69 -1.03 14.79
CA ASN A 55 6.15 0.22 15.39
C ASN A 55 7.64 0.18 15.76
N THR A 56 8.12 -0.95 16.26
CA THR A 56 9.54 -1.13 16.59
C THR A 56 10.41 -1.00 15.34
N MET A 57 10.09 -1.73 14.26
CA MET A 57 10.86 -1.69 13.02
C MET A 57 10.73 -0.35 12.27
N LYS A 58 9.58 0.33 12.38
CA LYS A 58 9.40 1.67 11.83
C LYS A 58 10.33 2.67 12.51
N ASN A 59 10.44 2.60 13.84
CA ASN A 59 11.29 3.50 14.61
C ASN A 59 12.77 3.25 14.31
N THR A 60 13.21 2.01 14.11
CA THR A 60 14.62 1.73 13.73
C THR A 60 14.94 2.32 12.35
N LEU A 61 14.04 2.12 11.38
CA LEU A 61 14.23 2.63 10.01
C LEU A 61 14.27 4.17 9.91
N VAL A 62 13.57 4.87 10.81
CA VAL A 62 13.58 6.34 10.87
C VAL A 62 14.80 6.89 11.59
N ASN A 63 15.31 6.20 12.62
CA ASN A 63 16.47 6.65 13.39
C ASN A 63 17.83 6.27 12.75
N ASP A 64 17.86 5.28 11.86
CA ASP A 64 19.04 4.91 11.06
C ASP A 64 19.24 5.76 9.79
N SER A 65 18.35 6.74 9.52
CA SER A 65 18.54 7.74 8.45
C SER A 65 19.47 8.86 8.97
N PRO A 66 20.72 8.97 8.47
CA PRO A 66 21.57 10.11 8.81
C PRO A 66 21.00 11.36 8.14
N ALA A 67 20.82 12.41 8.94
CA ALA A 67 20.45 13.76 8.50
C ALA A 67 21.37 14.32 7.40
#